data_AF-A0A5E7RYQ5-F1
#
_entry.id   AF-A0A5E7RYQ5-F1
#
_cell.length_a   1.000
_cell.length_b   1.000
_cell.length_c   1.000
_cell.angle_alpha   90.00
_cell.angle_beta   90.00
_cell.angle_gamma   90.00
#
_symmetry.space_group_name_H-M   'P 1'
#
loop_
_entity.id
_entity.type
_entity.pdbx_description
1 polymer ?
#
loop_
_entity_poly.entity_id
_entity_poly.type
_entity_poly.pdbx_seq_one_letter_code
_entity_poly.pdbx_strand_id
1 'polypeptide(L)'
;MNNQREDAPKVLRNRIIGDAIGLSAKEVGDYVTCIQRKDSGNEYIVYFELQTPKTVLSKVIGLQDGLFTHTRPIDFNGLQISSI
;
A
#
# COMPACT_ATOMS: atom_id res chain seq x y z
N MET A 1 20.98 -4.28 -21.58
CA MET A 1 20.38 -4.70 -20.29
C MET A 1 19.68 -3.50 -19.69
N ASN A 2 18.36 -3.39 -19.84
CA ASN A 2 17.56 -2.25 -19.34
C ASN A 2 16.46 -2.76 -18.40
N ASN A 3 16.83 -3.24 -17.21
CA ASN A 3 15.87 -3.81 -16.25
C ASN A 3 15.51 -2.82 -15.11
N GLN A 4 15.71 -1.50 -15.29
CA GLN A 4 15.56 -0.53 -14.18
C GLN A 4 14.26 0.31 -14.21
N ARG A 5 13.33 0.10 -15.15
CA ARG A 5 12.16 0.99 -15.32
C ARG A 5 10.83 0.46 -14.80
N GLU A 6 10.71 -0.84 -14.56
CA GLU A 6 9.42 -1.45 -14.18
C GLU A 6 9.16 -1.44 -12.67
N ASP A 7 10.21 -1.33 -11.84
CA ASP A 7 10.09 -1.25 -10.38
C ASP A 7 9.72 0.15 -9.87
N ALA A 8 10.08 1.20 -10.61
CA ALA A 8 9.83 2.59 -10.19
C ALA A 8 8.36 2.89 -9.85
N PRO A 9 7.36 2.51 -10.68
CA PRO A 9 5.95 2.78 -10.35
C PRO A 9 5.43 1.93 -9.16
N LYS A 10 5.90 0.69 -9.01
CA LYS A 10 5.50 -0.18 -7.88
C LYS A 10 6.09 0.30 -6.57
N VAL A 11 7.37 0.67 -6.56
CA VAL A 11 8.05 1.22 -5.39
C VAL A 11 7.41 2.53 -4.95
N LEU A 12 7.04 3.41 -5.89
CA LEU A 12 6.37 4.67 -5.57
C LEU A 12 4.97 4.43 -4.99
N ARG A 13 4.18 3.54 -5.60
CA ARG A 13 2.86 3.13 -5.08
C ARG A 13 2.98 2.58 -3.66
N ASN A 14 3.91 1.66 -3.44
CA ASN A 14 4.10 1.04 -2.13
C ASN A 14 4.55 2.07 -1.09
N ARG A 15 5.36 3.06 -1.49
CA ARG A 15 5.74 4.17 -0.63
C ARG A 15 4.54 5.02 -0.24
N ILE A 16 3.72 5.43 -1.19
CA ILE A 16 2.52 6.24 -0.93
C ILE A 16 1.54 5.51 0.00
N ILE A 17 1.28 4.23 -0.26
CA ILE A 17 0.45 3.38 0.62
C ILE A 17 1.09 3.27 2.00
N GLY A 18 2.39 2.99 2.05
CA GLY A 18 3.15 2.84 3.28
C GLY A 18 3.09 4.08 4.16
N ASP A 19 3.32 5.26 3.58
CA ASP A 19 3.23 6.55 4.27
C ASP A 19 1.81 6.78 4.85
N ALA A 20 0.76 6.30 4.17
CA ALA A 20 -0.62 6.42 4.64
C ALA A 20 -0.98 5.46 5.79
N ILE A 21 -0.30 4.32 5.91
CA ILE A 21 -0.60 3.27 6.90
C ILE A 21 0.53 3.03 7.91
N GLY A 22 1.61 3.81 7.88
CA GLY A 22 2.73 3.70 8.82
C GLY A 22 3.72 2.56 8.53
N LEU A 23 3.79 2.09 7.28
CA LEU A 23 4.71 1.04 6.84
C LEU A 23 5.73 1.56 5.83
N SER A 24 6.88 0.88 5.74
CA SER A 24 7.83 1.13 4.65
C SER A 24 7.33 0.58 3.32
N ALA A 25 7.81 1.13 2.20
CA ALA A 25 7.50 0.62 0.86
C ALA A 25 7.86 -0.88 0.68
N LYS A 26 8.89 -1.34 1.40
CA LYS A 26 9.29 -2.74 1.42
C LYS A 26 8.26 -3.60 2.17
N GLU A 27 7.86 -3.21 3.37
CA GLU A 27 6.84 -3.93 4.15
C GLU A 27 5.51 -3.97 3.39
N VAL A 28 5.14 -2.91 2.67
CA VAL A 28 3.97 -2.93 1.80
C VAL A 28 4.13 -3.96 0.69
N GLY A 29 5.29 -4.03 0.02
CA GLY A 29 5.53 -5.02 -1.03
C GLY A 29 5.55 -6.46 -0.53
N ASP A 30 6.03 -6.68 0.70
CA ASP A 30 6.19 -8.02 1.28
C ASP A 30 4.90 -8.57 1.89
N TYR A 31 4.02 -7.71 2.43
CA TYR A 31 2.89 -8.16 3.27
C TYR A 31 1.51 -7.73 2.78
N VAL A 32 1.40 -6.75 1.87
CA VAL A 32 0.11 -6.33 1.34
C VAL A 32 -0.28 -7.20 0.15
N THR A 33 -1.42 -7.86 0.25
CA THR A 33 -1.96 -8.73 -0.80
C THR A 33 -2.87 -8.00 -1.76
N CYS A 34 -3.67 -7.08 -1.25
CA CYS A 34 -4.71 -6.42 -2.02
C CYS A 34 -4.92 -4.99 -1.54
N ILE A 35 -5.20 -4.10 -2.49
CA ILE A 35 -5.55 -2.71 -2.23
C ILE A 35 -6.82 -2.42 -3.03
N GLN A 36 -7.92 -2.18 -2.32
CA GLN A 36 -9.22 -1.94 -2.90
C GLN A 36 -9.62 -0.48 -2.68
N ARG A 37 -10.03 0.22 -3.74
CA ARG A 37 -10.57 1.58 -3.60
C ARG A 37 -12.00 1.51 -3.03
N LYS A 38 -12.34 2.40 -2.09
CA LYS A 38 -13.73 2.58 -1.65
C LYS A 38 -14.54 3.33 -2.71
N ASP A 39 -15.80 2.94 -2.90
CA ASP A 39 -16.70 3.49 -3.92
C ASP A 39 -16.95 5.01 -3.80
N SER A 40 -16.77 5.59 -2.61
CA SER A 40 -17.17 6.98 -2.33
C SER A 40 -16.00 7.94 -2.04
N GLY A 41 -14.79 7.67 -2.53
CA GLY A 41 -13.69 8.63 -2.37
C GLY A 41 -12.31 8.18 -2.84
N ASN A 42 -11.30 8.84 -2.27
CA ASN A 42 -9.88 8.53 -2.47
C ASN A 42 -9.33 7.66 -1.34
N GLU A 43 -10.19 6.99 -0.59
CA GLU A 43 -9.80 6.06 0.47
C GLU A 43 -9.64 4.64 -0.08
N TYR A 44 -8.75 3.88 0.54
CA TYR A 44 -8.45 2.52 0.15
C TYR A 44 -8.56 1.58 1.35
N ILE A 45 -8.88 0.32 1.07
CA ILE A 45 -8.81 -0.80 1.99
C ILE A 45 -7.55 -1.57 1.62
N VAL A 46 -6.63 -1.70 2.58
CA VAL A 46 -5.38 -2.43 2.42
C VAL A 46 -5.51 -3.75 3.17
N TYR A 47 -5.33 -4.85 2.45
CA TYR A 47 -5.39 -6.21 2.99
C TYR A 47 -3.99 -6.78 3.14
N PHE A 48 -3.74 -7.45 4.26
CA PHE A 48 -2.47 -8.06 4.63
C PHE A 48 -2.51 -9.58 4.49
N GLU A 49 -1.35 -10.20 4.33
CA GLU A 49 -1.23 -11.65 4.38
C GLU A 49 -1.54 -12.21 5.78
N LEU A 50 -2.11 -13.40 5.84
CA LEU A 50 -2.31 -14.17 7.08
C LEU A 50 -1.02 -14.39 7.87
N GLN A 51 0.11 -14.49 7.16
CA GLN A 51 1.44 -14.72 7.75
C GLN A 51 2.15 -13.41 8.13
N THR A 52 1.49 -12.25 8.02
CA THR A 52 2.10 -10.97 8.35
C THR A 52 2.52 -10.95 9.81
N PRO A 53 3.80 -10.66 10.12
CA PRO A 53 4.26 -10.62 11.50
C PRO A 53 3.48 -9.61 12.34
N LYS A 54 3.16 -9.97 13.59
CA LYS A 54 2.47 -9.08 14.52
C LYS A 54 3.21 -7.75 14.74
N THR A 55 4.55 -7.77 14.64
CA THR A 55 5.41 -6.57 14.73
C THR A 55 5.23 -5.60 13.56
N VAL A 56 4.80 -6.09 12.40
CA VAL A 56 4.45 -5.26 11.24
C VAL A 56 3.04 -4.74 11.42
N LEU A 57 2.08 -5.63 11.76
CA LEU A 57 0.69 -5.25 12.02
C LEU A 57 0.57 -4.19 13.12
N SER A 58 1.39 -4.26 14.18
CA SER A 58 1.38 -3.27 15.26
C SER A 58 1.83 -1.86 14.84
N LYS A 59 2.50 -1.72 13.70
CA LYS A 59 2.86 -0.40 13.13
C LYS A 59 1.72 0.19 12.31
N VAL A 60 0.78 -0.64 11.87
CA VAL A 60 -0.26 -0.25 10.92
C VAL A 60 -1.21 0.73 11.59
N ILE A 61 -1.27 1.94 11.05
CA ILE A 61 -2.18 2.98 11.49
C ILE A 61 -3.62 2.57 11.16
N GLY A 62 -4.50 2.67 12.16
CA GLY A 62 -5.92 2.34 12.00
C GLY A 62 -6.25 0.85 12.03
N LEU A 63 -5.25 -0.02 12.25
CA LEU A 63 -5.49 -1.44 12.46
C LEU A 63 -5.98 -1.67 13.90
N GLN A 64 -7.23 -2.09 14.03
CA GLN A 64 -7.81 -2.42 15.34
C GLN A 64 -7.65 -3.92 15.62
N ASP A 65 -8.34 -4.76 14.84
CA ASP A 65 -8.26 -6.21 14.90
C ASP A 65 -8.46 -6.76 13.48
N GLY A 66 -7.58 -7.67 13.06
CA GLY A 66 -7.67 -8.33 11.75
C GLY A 66 -6.50 -8.07 10.79
N LEU A 67 -6.77 -8.31 9.51
CA LEU A 67 -5.79 -8.30 8.41
C LEU A 67 -6.11 -7.23 7.36
N PHE A 68 -6.83 -6.18 7.75
CA PHE A 68 -7.07 -5.06 6.86
C PHE A 68 -7.17 -3.73 7.62
N THR A 69 -6.78 -2.65 6.96
CA THR A 69 -6.96 -1.28 7.47
C THR A 69 -7.55 -0.38 6.39
N HIS A 70 -8.20 0.69 6.84
CA HIS A 70 -8.63 1.78 5.98
C HIS A 70 -7.55 2.85 5.94
N THR A 71 -7.15 3.23 4.74
CA THR A 71 -6.26 4.37 4.55
C THR A 71 -7.06 5.66 4.72
N ARG A 72 -6.37 6.73 5.12
CA ARG A 72 -6.84 8.09 4.83
C ARG A 72 -6.95 8.31 3.31
N PRO A 73 -7.59 9.38 2.83
CA PRO A 73 -7.60 9.71 1.41
C PRO A 73 -6.17 9.78 0.85
N ILE A 74 -5.90 8.99 -0.19
CA ILE A 74 -4.62 8.94 -0.90
C ILE A 74 -4.82 9.52 -2.29
N ASP A 75 -4.01 10.53 -2.62
CA ASP A 75 -3.94 11.04 -3.97
C ASP A 75 -2.89 10.27 -4.78
N PHE A 76 -3.36 9.46 -5.73
CA PHE A 76 -2.51 8.80 -6.72
C PHE A 76 -2.35 9.63 -8.00
N ASN A 77 -2.94 10.83 -8.11
CA ASN A 77 -2.90 11.62 -9.35
C ASN A 77 -1.52 12.21 -9.67
N GLY A 78 -0.56 12.13 -8.75
CA GLY A 78 0.86 12.34 -9.05
C GLY A 78 1.54 11.17 -9.80
N LEU A 79 0.88 10.01 -9.88
CA LEU A 79 1.29 8.84 -10.66
C LEU A 79 0.54 8.83 -11.99
N GLN A 80 1.00 9.63 -12.94
CA GLN A 80 0.81 9.28 -14.35
C GLN A 80 1.60 8.00 -14.62
N ILE A 81 1.01 6.85 -14.27
CA ILE A 81 1.38 5.58 -14.88
C ILE A 81 0.96 5.69 -16.33
N SER A 82 1.89 6.16 -17.17
CA SER A 82 1.74 6.14 -18.61
C SER A 82 1.26 4.75 -19.04
N SER A 83 0.00 4.66 -19.45
CA SER A 83 -0.45 3.53 -20.25
C SER A 83 0.36 3.56 -21.54
N ILE A 84 1.21 2.56 -21.72
CA ILE A 84 1.90 2.25 -22.97
C ILE A 84 0.94 1.45 -23.84
#